data_AF-A0A2D1KLX6-F1
#
_entry.id   AF-A0A2D1KLX6-F1
#
_cell.length_a   1.000
_cell.length_b   1.000
_cell.length_c   1.000
_cell.angle_alpha   90.00
_cell.angle_beta   90.00
_cell.angle_gamma   90.00
#
_symmetry.space_group_name_H-M   'P 1'
#
loop_
_entity.id
_entity.type
_entity.pdbx_description
1 polymer ?
#
loop_
_entity_poly.entity_id
_entity_poly.type
_entity_poly.pdbx_seq_one_letter_code
_entity_poly.pdbx_strand_id
1 'polypeptide(L)'
;MYPVMLNLQDKQVIVVGGGRVAARKIKMLQATGAVITVISPTLAPTIDRQQLNWVARAYQTGDLAQADLIIACTDDLAVNAQVRHDAGPGQLVNNTSNKYASDFYNMAMVSQDDVALAVSTHGSSPKLAKKIRQLLTIWLQAKPWRKGRNETK
;
A
#
# COMPACT_ATOMS: atom_id res chain seq x y z
N MET A 1 0.16 -0.40 17.32
CA MET A 1 0.85 -0.36 16.02
C MET A 1 2.27 0.11 16.24
N TYR A 2 3.21 -0.47 15.52
CA TYR A 2 4.62 -0.11 15.56
C TYR A 2 5.05 0.34 14.15
N PRO A 3 5.62 1.54 13.97
CA PRO A 3 5.99 2.04 12.65
C PRO A 3 7.22 1.31 12.15
N VAL A 4 7.10 0.67 10.98
CA VAL A 4 8.20 -0.02 10.30
C VAL A 4 8.16 0.30 8.81
N MET A 5 9.31 0.17 8.17
CA MET A 5 9.40 0.04 6.71
C MET A 5 9.57 -1.43 6.38
N LEU A 6 8.78 -1.93 5.44
CA LEU A 6 8.88 -3.31 4.97
C LEU A 6 9.67 -3.32 3.67
N ASN A 7 10.67 -4.19 3.58
CA ASN A 7 11.28 -4.51 2.30
C ASN A 7 10.37 -5.50 1.57
N LEU A 8 9.83 -5.09 0.42
CA LEU A 8 8.92 -5.89 -0.39
C LEU A 8 9.58 -6.45 -1.65
N GLN A 9 10.90 -6.31 -1.80
CA GLN A 9 11.64 -6.93 -2.89
C GLN A 9 11.35 -8.43 -2.93
N ASP A 10 10.89 -8.91 -4.09
CA ASP A 10 10.52 -10.31 -4.37
C ASP A 10 9.40 -10.89 -3.50
N LYS A 11 8.69 -10.04 -2.73
CA LYS A 11 7.56 -10.46 -1.90
C LYS A 11 6.27 -10.57 -2.71
N GLN A 12 5.46 -11.57 -2.39
CA GLN A 12 4.17 -11.80 -3.00
C GLN A 12 3.13 -10.87 -2.38
N VAL A 13 2.67 -9.88 -3.16
CA VAL A 13 1.67 -8.90 -2.72
C VAL A 13 0.38 -9.11 -3.47
N ILE A 14 -0.68 -9.47 -2.73
CA ILE A 14 -2.02 -9.65 -3.30
C ILE A 14 -2.89 -8.45 -2.97
N VAL A 15 -3.45 -7.83 -4.01
CA VAL A 15 -4.40 -6.73 -3.90
C VAL A 15 -5.76 -7.23 -4.38
N VAL A 16 -6.72 -7.31 -3.46
CA VAL A 16 -8.10 -7.69 -3.78
C VAL A 16 -8.92 -6.42 -4.02
N GLY A 17 -9.42 -6.28 -5.23
CA GLY A 17 -10.08 -5.07 -5.74
C GLY A 17 -9.22 -4.28 -6.72
N GLY A 18 -9.85 -3.73 -7.76
CA GLY A 18 -9.22 -2.97 -8.84
C GLY A 18 -9.65 -1.51 -8.91
N GLY A 19 -10.26 -0.96 -7.85
CA GLY A 19 -10.80 0.40 -7.84
C GLY A 19 -9.75 1.51 -7.65
N ARG A 20 -10.23 2.73 -7.35
CA ARG A 20 -9.37 3.90 -7.09
C ARG A 20 -8.44 3.73 -5.88
N VAL A 21 -8.88 2.98 -4.86
CA VAL A 21 -8.04 2.67 -3.69
C VAL A 21 -6.89 1.76 -4.07
N ALA A 22 -7.16 0.71 -4.86
CA ALA A 22 -6.15 -0.18 -5.41
C ALA A 22 -5.13 0.60 -6.25
N ALA A 23 -5.57 1.45 -7.17
CA ALA A 23 -4.69 2.26 -8.03
C ALA A 23 -3.65 3.07 -7.25
N ARG A 24 -4.07 3.72 -6.16
CA ARG A 24 -3.14 4.48 -5.30
C ARG A 24 -2.10 3.60 -4.63
N LYS A 25 -2.47 2.39 -4.24
CA LYS A 25 -1.59 1.45 -3.54
C LYS A 25 -0.65 0.74 -4.50
N ILE A 26 -1.16 0.26 -5.62
CA ILE A 26 -0.38 -0.39 -6.69
C ILE A 26 0.74 0.55 -7.15
N LYS A 27 0.44 1.84 -7.37
CA LYS A 27 1.46 2.84 -7.72
C LYS A 27 2.62 2.90 -6.72
N MET A 28 2.34 2.77 -5.42
CA MET A 28 3.40 2.75 -4.40
C MET A 28 4.14 1.41 -4.39
N LEU A 29 3.43 0.30 -4.57
CA LEU A 29 3.98 -1.05 -4.56
C LEU A 29 4.90 -1.33 -5.76
N GLN A 30 4.58 -0.82 -6.95
CA GLN A 30 5.37 -1.02 -8.16
C GLN A 30 6.82 -0.50 -8.01
N ALA A 31 7.02 0.52 -7.18
CA ALA A 31 8.35 1.05 -6.90
C ALA A 31 9.18 0.21 -5.90
N THR A 32 8.64 -0.91 -5.39
CA THR A 32 9.26 -1.68 -4.30
C THR A 32 9.90 -3.00 -4.73
N GLY A 33 9.74 -3.41 -6.00
CA GLY A 33 10.19 -4.72 -6.47
C GLY A 33 9.32 -5.91 -6.02
N ALA A 34 8.12 -5.63 -5.49
CA ALA A 34 7.15 -6.66 -5.14
C ALA A 34 6.59 -7.39 -6.37
N VAL A 35 6.27 -8.68 -6.20
CA VAL A 35 5.50 -9.45 -7.17
C VAL A 35 4.01 -9.19 -6.89
N ILE A 36 3.42 -8.28 -7.66
CA ILE A 36 2.07 -7.79 -7.40
C ILE A 36 1.04 -8.60 -8.20
N THR A 37 0.08 -9.18 -7.49
CA THR A 37 -1.10 -9.80 -8.09
C THR A 37 -2.36 -9.02 -7.70
N VAL A 38 -3.14 -8.55 -8.68
CA VAL A 38 -4.44 -7.92 -8.45
C VAL A 38 -5.55 -8.88 -8.85
N ILE A 39 -6.48 -9.11 -7.93
CA ILE A 39 -7.66 -9.95 -8.15
C ILE A 39 -8.88 -9.05 -8.18
N SER A 40 -9.44 -8.84 -9.36
CA SER A 40 -10.64 -8.04 -9.54
C SER A 40 -11.27 -8.26 -10.91
N PRO A 41 -12.61 -8.25 -11.04
CA PRO A 41 -13.28 -8.36 -12.34
C PRO A 41 -12.88 -7.25 -13.31
N THR A 42 -12.61 -6.05 -12.79
CA THR A 42 -12.23 -4.87 -13.57
C THR A 42 -11.11 -4.10 -12.87
N LEU A 43 -10.34 -3.35 -13.65
CA LEU A 43 -9.34 -2.41 -13.15
C LEU A 43 -9.73 -0.99 -13.51
N ALA A 44 -9.57 -0.06 -12.57
CA ALA A 44 -9.67 1.36 -12.84
C ALA A 44 -8.66 1.75 -13.93
N PRO A 45 -9.00 2.66 -14.85
CA PRO A 45 -8.10 3.07 -15.95
C PRO A 45 -6.77 3.66 -15.48
N THR A 46 -6.71 4.16 -14.24
CA THR A 46 -5.50 4.73 -13.63
C THR A 46 -4.56 3.69 -13.04
N ILE A 47 -4.92 2.40 -13.07
CA ILE A 47 -4.02 1.31 -12.69
C ILE A 47 -3.08 1.06 -13.86
N ASP A 48 -1.79 1.34 -13.64
CA ASP A 48 -0.75 0.88 -14.54
C ASP A 48 -0.64 -0.65 -14.46
N ARG A 49 -0.75 -1.31 -15.60
CA ARG A 49 -0.72 -2.77 -15.71
C ARG A 49 0.70 -3.30 -15.95
N GLN A 50 1.69 -2.43 -16.04
CA GLN A 50 3.09 -2.86 -16.07
C GLN A 50 3.47 -3.50 -14.74
N GLN A 51 4.24 -4.59 -14.80
CA GLN A 51 4.77 -5.29 -13.61
C GLN A 51 3.67 -5.74 -12.65
N LEU A 52 2.55 -6.21 -13.22
CA LEU A 52 1.35 -6.61 -12.51
C LEU A 52 0.83 -7.93 -13.09
N ASN A 53 0.52 -8.89 -12.21
CA ASN A 53 -0.30 -10.04 -12.56
C ASN A 53 -1.78 -9.70 -12.30
N TRP A 54 -2.60 -9.59 -13.35
CA TRP A 54 -4.02 -9.33 -13.18
C TRP A 54 -4.85 -10.60 -13.37
N VAL A 55 -5.59 -10.96 -12.33
CA VAL A 55 -6.58 -12.04 -12.33
C VAL A 55 -7.96 -11.41 -12.49
N ALA A 56 -8.48 -11.44 -13.72
CA ALA A 56 -9.70 -10.76 -14.14
C ALA A 56 -11.00 -11.47 -13.69
N ARG A 57 -11.17 -11.66 -12.39
CA ARG A 57 -12.37 -12.26 -11.77
C ARG A 57 -12.56 -11.79 -10.33
N ALA A 58 -13.68 -12.16 -9.72
CA ALA A 58 -13.91 -11.97 -8.30
C ALA A 58 -12.93 -12.82 -7.46
N TYR A 59 -12.73 -12.39 -6.22
CA TYR A 59 -11.97 -13.12 -5.21
C TYR A 59 -12.64 -14.44 -4.86
N GLN A 60 -11.83 -15.47 -4.60
CA GLN A 60 -12.28 -16.77 -4.10
C GLN A 60 -11.30 -17.28 -3.04
N THR A 61 -11.80 -18.08 -2.09
CA THR A 61 -10.95 -18.72 -1.08
C THR A 61 -9.85 -19.55 -1.73
N GLY A 62 -8.64 -19.47 -1.17
CA GLY A 62 -7.43 -20.10 -1.72
C GLY A 62 -6.55 -19.17 -2.56
N ASP A 63 -7.10 -18.04 -3.03
CA ASP A 63 -6.33 -17.03 -3.79
C ASP A 63 -5.15 -16.46 -3.00
N LEU A 64 -5.20 -16.51 -1.66
CA LEU A 64 -4.20 -15.92 -0.78
C LEU A 64 -3.02 -16.85 -0.48
N ALA A 65 -3.02 -18.10 -0.98
CA ALA A 65 -2.13 -19.16 -0.50
C ALA A 65 -0.62 -18.82 -0.51
N GLN A 66 -0.17 -17.94 -1.40
CA GLN A 66 1.24 -17.55 -1.55
C GLN A 66 1.53 -16.11 -1.09
N ALA A 67 0.57 -15.40 -0.51
CA ALA A 67 0.74 -13.99 -0.16
C ALA A 67 1.66 -13.82 1.07
N ASP A 68 2.64 -12.92 0.97
CA ASP A 68 3.32 -12.35 2.14
C ASP A 68 2.50 -11.18 2.71
N LEU A 69 1.92 -10.36 1.83
CA LEU A 69 1.18 -9.15 2.18
C LEU A 69 -0.09 -9.01 1.33
N ILE A 70 -1.19 -8.69 1.98
CA ILE A 70 -2.53 -8.68 1.42
C ILE A 70 -3.17 -7.31 1.63
N ILE A 71 -3.80 -6.78 0.60
CA ILE A 71 -4.58 -5.55 0.65
C ILE A 71 -6.00 -5.84 0.19
N ALA A 72 -6.95 -5.79 1.10
CA ALA A 72 -8.38 -5.87 0.79
C ALA A 72 -8.96 -4.47 0.60
N CYS A 73 -9.37 -4.15 -0.62
CA CYS A 73 -9.87 -2.82 -0.98
C CYS A 73 -11.00 -2.83 -2.03
N THR A 74 -11.90 -3.80 -1.90
CA THR A 74 -13.16 -3.84 -2.65
C THR A 74 -14.18 -2.89 -2.05
N ASP A 75 -15.17 -2.48 -2.85
CA ASP A 75 -16.37 -1.77 -2.34
C ASP A 75 -17.34 -2.75 -1.63
N ASP A 76 -17.22 -4.05 -1.90
CA ASP A 76 -17.93 -5.11 -1.19
C ASP A 76 -17.25 -5.41 0.16
N LEU A 77 -17.92 -5.07 1.26
CA LEU A 77 -17.44 -5.29 2.62
C LEU A 77 -17.36 -6.76 3.01
N ALA A 78 -18.24 -7.61 2.45
CA ALA A 78 -18.25 -9.04 2.72
C ALA A 78 -17.00 -9.70 2.10
N VAL A 79 -16.62 -9.30 0.88
CA VAL A 79 -15.36 -9.75 0.26
C VAL A 79 -14.15 -9.33 1.09
N ASN A 80 -14.08 -8.08 1.56
CA ASN A 80 -12.97 -7.64 2.42
C ASN A 80 -12.90 -8.41 3.75
N ALA A 81 -14.05 -8.75 4.34
CA ALA A 81 -14.11 -9.58 5.54
C ALA A 81 -13.65 -11.02 5.27
N GLN A 82 -14.07 -11.61 4.13
CA GLN A 82 -13.63 -12.93 3.69
C GLN A 82 -12.10 -12.97 3.50
N VAL A 83 -11.52 -11.95 2.85
CA VAL A 83 -10.05 -11.86 2.66
C VAL A 83 -9.31 -11.86 4.00
N ARG A 84 -9.83 -11.16 5.02
CA ARG A 84 -9.25 -11.20 6.37
C ARG A 84 -9.39 -12.58 7.02
N HIS A 85 -10.54 -13.23 6.83
CA HIS A 85 -10.82 -14.54 7.39
C HIS A 85 -9.93 -15.63 6.78
N ASP A 86 -9.75 -15.59 5.45
CA ASP A 86 -8.96 -16.56 4.69
C ASP A 86 -7.45 -16.38 4.85
N ALA A 87 -7.00 -15.23 5.35
CA ALA A 87 -5.58 -14.97 5.57
C ALA A 87 -5.01 -15.89 6.65
N GLY A 88 -3.99 -16.65 6.27
CA GLY A 88 -3.29 -17.59 7.12
C GLY A 88 -2.30 -16.92 8.10
N PRO A 89 -1.68 -17.72 8.99
CA PRO A 89 -0.67 -17.22 9.91
C PRO A 89 0.53 -16.63 9.15
N GLY A 90 1.03 -15.49 9.62
CA GLY A 90 2.18 -14.80 9.02
C GLY A 90 1.87 -13.92 7.80
N GLN A 91 0.65 -13.99 7.25
CA GLN A 91 0.23 -13.12 6.16
C GLN A 91 -0.25 -11.77 6.71
N LEU A 92 0.37 -10.67 6.29
CA LEU A 92 0.00 -9.34 6.76
C LEU A 92 -1.18 -8.80 5.96
N VAL A 93 -2.30 -8.50 6.62
CA VAL A 93 -3.52 -8.00 5.97
C VAL A 93 -3.73 -6.52 6.27
N ASN A 94 -4.05 -5.75 5.22
CA ASN A 94 -4.63 -4.42 5.31
C ASN A 94 -6.03 -4.42 4.71
N ASN A 95 -7.03 -4.51 5.57
CA ASN A 95 -8.42 -4.30 5.22
C ASN A 95 -8.74 -2.80 5.26
N THR A 96 -8.83 -2.19 4.08
CA THR A 96 -9.01 -0.74 3.96
C THR A 96 -10.37 -0.23 4.42
N SER A 97 -11.34 -1.11 4.59
CA SER A 97 -12.68 -0.78 5.08
C SER A 97 -12.82 -0.89 6.60
N ASN A 98 -12.00 -1.72 7.25
CA ASN A 98 -12.06 -1.91 8.70
C ASN A 98 -10.65 -2.01 9.30
N LYS A 99 -10.27 -0.96 10.04
CA LYS A 99 -8.97 -0.91 10.68
C LYS A 99 -8.77 -2.06 11.68
N TYR A 100 -9.78 -2.40 12.48
CA TYR A 100 -9.64 -3.45 13.51
C TYR A 100 -9.46 -4.86 12.91
N ALA A 101 -9.70 -5.01 11.62
CA ALA A 101 -9.49 -6.23 10.84
C ALA A 101 -8.20 -6.19 10.01
N SER A 102 -7.17 -5.45 10.44
CA SER A 102 -5.88 -5.37 9.75
C SER A 102 -4.70 -5.48 10.71
N ASP A 103 -3.61 -6.05 10.21
CA ASP A 103 -2.33 -6.12 10.90
C ASP A 103 -1.51 -4.83 10.71
N PHE A 104 -1.75 -4.12 9.60
CA PHE A 104 -1.09 -2.85 9.30
C PHE A 104 -1.99 -1.88 8.54
N TYR A 105 -1.62 -0.59 8.58
CA TYR A 105 -2.21 0.44 7.70
C TYR A 105 -1.11 1.24 7.02
N ASN A 106 -1.44 1.81 5.86
CA ASN A 106 -0.55 2.77 5.22
C ASN A 106 -0.55 4.09 6.01
N MET A 107 0.66 4.61 6.25
CA MET A 107 0.85 5.95 6.82
C MET A 107 0.79 7.02 5.72
N ALA A 108 0.49 8.26 6.11
CA ALA A 108 0.61 9.38 5.20
C ALA A 108 2.11 9.67 4.99
N MET A 109 2.64 9.36 3.81
CA MET A 109 4.07 9.46 3.52
C MET A 109 4.36 10.54 2.47
N VAL A 110 5.46 11.25 2.66
CA VAL A 110 6.12 12.05 1.63
C VAL A 110 7.58 11.63 1.56
N SER A 111 8.10 11.48 0.36
CA SER A 111 9.51 11.22 0.11
C SER A 111 10.04 12.22 -0.89
N GLN A 112 11.32 12.55 -0.75
CA GLN A 112 12.08 13.32 -1.72
C GLN A 112 13.50 12.78 -1.69
N ASP A 113 13.99 12.34 -2.85
CA ASP A 113 15.19 11.50 -3.03
C ASP A 113 15.35 10.47 -1.88
N ASP A 114 16.45 10.46 -1.12
CA ASP A 114 16.69 9.51 0.00
C ASP A 114 16.06 9.86 1.36
N VAL A 115 15.18 10.85 1.45
CA VAL A 115 14.51 11.19 2.72
C VAL A 115 13.03 10.86 2.60
N ALA A 116 12.52 10.09 3.56
CA ALA A 116 11.12 9.77 3.67
C ALA A 116 10.57 10.15 5.05
N LEU A 117 9.44 10.85 5.06
CA LEU A 117 8.71 11.23 6.26
C LEU A 117 7.37 10.52 6.26
N ALA A 118 7.07 9.80 7.34
CA ALA A 118 5.79 9.13 7.54
C ALA A 118 5.04 9.75 8.73
N VAL A 119 3.75 10.01 8.53
CA VAL A 119 2.86 10.58 9.53
C VAL A 119 1.73 9.59 9.81
N SER A 120 1.56 9.25 11.08
CA SER A 120 0.46 8.44 11.56
C SER A 120 -0.25 9.15 12.70
N THR A 121 -1.58 9.03 12.71
CA THR A 121 -2.43 9.41 13.85
C THR A 121 -2.96 8.17 14.57
N HIS A 122 -2.29 7.01 14.40
CA HIS A 122 -2.74 5.71 14.90
C HIS A 122 -4.17 5.34 14.45
N GLY A 123 -4.56 5.81 13.26
CA GLY A 123 -5.90 5.58 12.71
C GLY A 123 -7.01 6.40 13.37
N SER A 124 -6.70 7.46 14.11
CA SER A 124 -7.69 8.37 14.71
C SER A 124 -8.17 9.45 13.74
N SER A 125 -7.27 10.02 12.91
CA SER A 125 -7.63 11.12 12.01
C SER A 125 -6.81 11.09 10.72
N PRO A 126 -7.35 10.50 9.63
CA PRO A 126 -6.72 10.53 8.30
C PRO A 126 -6.61 11.96 7.74
N LYS A 127 -7.58 12.83 8.03
CA LYS A 127 -7.58 14.23 7.60
C LYS A 127 -6.42 15.00 8.22
N LEU A 128 -6.19 14.86 9.52
CA LEU A 128 -5.06 15.50 10.20
C LEU A 128 -3.72 14.97 9.68
N ALA A 129 -3.58 13.64 9.53
CA ALA A 129 -2.39 13.03 8.96
C ALA A 129 -2.06 13.60 7.56
N LYS A 130 -3.08 13.76 6.71
CA LYS A 130 -2.93 14.38 5.38
C LYS A 130 -2.47 15.84 5.47
N LYS A 131 -3.05 16.64 6.36
CA LYS A 131 -2.70 18.05 6.55
C LYS A 131 -1.24 18.21 7.03
N ILE A 132 -0.83 17.44 8.03
CA ILE A 132 0.56 17.44 8.53
C ILE A 132 1.52 17.02 7.42
N ARG A 133 1.21 15.94 6.68
CA ARG A 133 2.02 15.49 5.55
C ARG A 133 2.19 16.60 4.49
N GLN A 134 1.15 17.38 4.19
CA GLN A 134 1.23 18.50 3.24
C GLN A 134 2.20 19.59 3.72
N LEU A 135 2.15 19.97 5.00
CA LEU A 135 3.09 20.92 5.58
C LEU A 135 4.53 20.40 5.54
N LEU A 136 4.73 19.13 5.90
CA LEU A 136 6.04 18.47 5.82
C LEU A 136 6.54 18.35 4.38
N THR A 137 5.65 18.26 3.39
CA THR A 137 6.04 18.26 1.97
C THR A 137 6.68 19.59 1.58
N ILE A 138 6.03 20.71 1.93
CA ILE A 138 6.56 22.06 1.68
C ILE A 138 7.89 22.24 2.41
N TRP A 139 7.93 21.83 3.68
CA TRP A 139 9.14 21.90 4.48
C TRP A 139 10.27 21.08 3.86
N LEU A 140 10.02 19.86 3.37
CA LEU A 140 11.04 18.98 2.79
C LEU A 140 11.58 19.54 1.46
N GLN A 141 10.70 20.11 0.63
CA GLN A 141 11.06 20.71 -0.66
C GLN A 141 11.92 21.96 -0.54
N ALA A 142 11.74 22.74 0.53
CA ALA A 142 12.47 23.99 0.75
C ALA A 142 13.93 23.79 1.23
N LYS A 143 14.42 22.55 1.33
CA LYS A 143 15.68 22.27 2.04
C LYS A 143 16.89 22.16 1.11
N PRO A 144 17.93 23.01 1.29
CA PRO A 144 19.03 23.15 0.35
C PRO A 144 20.20 22.17 0.56
N TRP A 145 20.20 21.32 1.58
CA TRP A 145 21.33 20.42 1.94
C TRP A 145 21.61 19.29 0.92
N ARG A 146 21.12 19.44 -0.31
CA ARG A 146 21.32 18.51 -1.43
C ARG A 146 22.13 19.03 -2.60
N LYS A 147 22.52 20.31 -2.63
CA LYS A 147 23.33 20.87 -3.74
C LYS A 147 24.77 20.33 -3.83
N GLY A 148 25.15 19.31 -3.07
CA GLY A 148 26.53 18.82 -2.99
C GLY A 148 26.72 17.30 -2.99
N ARG A 149 25.81 16.52 -3.59
CA ARG A 149 26.01 15.06 -3.76
C ARG A 149 26.41 14.63 -5.18
N ASN A 150 27.04 15.55 -5.92
CA ASN A 150 28.03 15.20 -6.94
C ASN A 150 29.41 15.50 -6.33
N GLU A 151 30.06 14.50 -5.74
CA GLU A 151 31.52 14.35 -5.65
C GLU A 151 31.84 13.15 -4.73
N THR A 152 32.37 12.07 -5.33
CA THR A 152 33.02 10.88 -4.72
C THR A 152 32.13 9.98 -3.83
N LYS A 153 31.96 8.67 -4.10
CA LYS A 153 32.83 7.64 -4.69
C LYS A 153 32.01 6.65 -5.52
#